data_AF-A0A2D6TWG8-F1
#
_entry.id   AF-A0A2D6TWG8-F1
#
_cell.length_a   1.000
_cell.length_b   1.000
_cell.length_c   1.000
_cell.angle_alpha   90.00
_cell.angle_beta   90.00
_cell.angle_gamma   90.00
#
_symmetry.space_group_name_H-M   'P 1'
#
loop_
_entity.id
_entity.type
_entity.pdbx_description
1 polymer ?
#
loop_
_entity_poly.entity_id
_entity_poly.type
_entity_poly.pdbx_seq_one_letter_code
_entity_poly.pdbx_strand_id
1 'polypeptide(L)'
;MIIKASQRSGARNLANHLANTQDNDHVTLHEIRGLAGQSLHAALLEIDAVSKGTQCQQPLFSVSFNPPQDAEVKQGQFDAAFAKLEEKLGLTDQPRVVVFHEKEGRRHCHVVWSRIDVDNMRAINMSHFKNKCTEVSRELYLDNGWVMPQGLQNKAERDAFQLANSEWQKLKRHGVDPRELKSLIQQAWQSSDNIESLKHALQDAGLFLAKGDKRGFVVVDHSEKVYSLSRHGGIKTKDLNTRLGAPDDLPSIALTNARIRNIYTKEMLAMVNSLKNQHKAQMRPLDDKKAELVQKQRQERRAQQEQHRLKRKATMQAVRSRFRKGVMGFFDMVTGKSQRLRLIGRKELEAVKAEHAEARHAMIFQHKRDRAELQKEIKQTKERQLEERKQLAKRIRRIRAEQKAEQQHDKMRQGFEDSSLDHGRDRQKPDKDGQAINRARNNRRRRDLE
;
A
#
# COMPACT_ATOMS: atom_id res chain seq x y z
N MET A 1 -12.28 -4.25 15.22
CA MET A 1 -10.95 -4.21 14.53
C MET A 1 -11.00 -5.11 13.31
N ILE A 2 -10.35 -4.77 12.19
CA ILE A 2 -10.24 -5.68 11.04
C ILE A 2 -9.18 -6.75 11.34
N ILE A 3 -9.59 -8.02 11.26
CA ILE A 3 -8.72 -9.18 11.48
C ILE A 3 -8.39 -9.82 10.13
N LYS A 4 -7.10 -9.98 9.81
CA LYS A 4 -6.65 -10.74 8.64
C LYS A 4 -5.68 -11.83 9.08
N ALA A 5 -5.99 -13.06 8.72
CA ALA A 5 -5.26 -14.24 9.14
C ALA A 5 -4.73 -15.07 7.96
N SER A 6 -3.70 -15.86 8.21
CA SER A 6 -3.11 -16.80 7.25
C SER A 6 -2.36 -17.93 7.98
N GLN A 7 -2.46 -19.14 7.45
CA GLN A 7 -1.56 -20.25 7.81
C GLN A 7 -0.25 -20.07 7.04
N ARG A 8 0.89 -20.27 7.70
CA ARG A 8 2.21 -20.01 7.13
C ARG A 8 3.22 -21.08 7.52
N SER A 9 4.22 -21.23 6.66
CA SER A 9 5.49 -21.90 6.93
C SER A 9 6.62 -20.86 6.86
N GLY A 10 7.86 -21.29 7.17
CA GLY A 10 9.03 -20.43 7.06
C GLY A 10 9.17 -19.42 8.19
N ALA A 11 9.34 -19.93 9.42
CA ALA A 11 9.48 -19.13 10.63
C ALA A 11 10.50 -17.99 10.52
N ARG A 12 11.66 -18.24 9.92
CA ARG A 12 12.72 -17.23 9.76
C ARG A 12 12.26 -16.05 8.90
N ASN A 13 11.58 -16.31 7.79
CA ASN A 13 11.07 -15.28 6.90
C ASN A 13 9.97 -14.46 7.57
N LEU A 14 9.09 -15.12 8.34
CA LEU A 14 8.05 -14.43 9.11
C LEU A 14 8.66 -13.56 10.22
N ALA A 15 9.64 -14.08 10.97
CA ALA A 15 10.35 -13.32 12.00
C ALA A 15 11.03 -12.08 11.42
N ASN A 16 11.74 -12.21 10.29
CA ASN A 16 12.36 -11.08 9.59
C ASN A 16 11.32 -10.05 9.13
N HIS A 17 10.19 -10.51 8.59
CA HIS A 17 9.12 -9.62 8.15
C HIS A 17 8.53 -8.81 9.30
N LEU A 18 8.28 -9.46 10.44
CA LEU A 18 7.73 -8.83 11.65
C LEU A 18 8.77 -7.97 12.38
N ALA A 19 10.05 -8.30 12.31
CA ALA A 19 11.11 -7.48 12.88
C ALA A 19 11.48 -6.25 12.03
N ASN A 20 10.90 -6.08 10.84
CA ASN A 20 11.31 -5.04 9.90
C ASN A 20 10.98 -3.62 10.41
N THR A 21 12.02 -2.84 10.69
CA THR A 21 11.94 -1.44 11.13
C THR A 21 12.12 -0.43 10.01
N GLN A 22 12.36 -0.84 8.76
CA GLN A 22 12.47 0.09 7.63
C GLN A 22 11.12 0.67 7.24
N ASP A 23 10.08 -0.16 7.27
CA ASP A 23 8.72 0.23 6.91
C ASP A 23 7.88 0.74 8.09
N ASN A 24 8.36 0.56 9.32
CA ASN A 24 7.65 0.86 10.58
C ASN A 24 8.45 1.85 11.42
N ASP A 25 7.75 2.81 12.03
CA ASP A 25 8.38 3.81 12.89
C ASP A 25 8.89 3.13 14.19
N HIS A 26 8.07 2.26 14.79
CA HIS A 26 8.43 1.43 15.94
C HIS A 26 7.95 -0.01 15.81
N VAL A 27 8.76 -0.95 16.31
CA VAL A 27 8.42 -2.37 16.42
C VAL A 27 8.65 -2.79 17.87
N THR A 28 7.63 -3.37 18.51
CA THR A 28 7.71 -3.80 19.90
C THR A 28 7.26 -5.25 20.02
N LEU A 29 8.17 -6.13 20.46
CA LEU A 29 7.82 -7.46 20.93
C LEU A 29 7.13 -7.31 22.29
N HIS A 30 5.84 -7.65 22.35
CA HIS A 30 5.01 -7.41 23.53
C HIS A 30 4.95 -8.62 24.46
N GLU A 31 4.72 -9.80 23.87
CA GLU A 31 4.47 -11.02 24.61
C GLU A 31 5.07 -12.21 23.86
N ILE A 32 5.67 -13.11 24.61
CA ILE A 32 5.94 -14.49 24.21
C ILE A 32 5.33 -15.36 25.31
N ARG A 33 4.38 -16.23 24.95
CA ARG A 33 3.67 -17.12 25.86
C ARG A 33 3.85 -18.56 25.40
N GLY A 34 4.16 -19.46 26.33
CA GLY A 34 4.26 -20.90 26.08
C GLY A 34 5.47 -21.31 25.24
N LEU A 35 6.53 -20.48 25.17
CA LEU A 35 7.76 -20.74 24.42
C LEU A 35 8.98 -20.42 25.29
N ALA A 36 10.07 -21.15 25.10
CA ALA A 36 11.34 -20.91 25.78
C ALA A 36 12.11 -19.73 25.17
N GLY A 37 11.99 -19.53 23.86
CA GLY A 37 12.67 -18.48 23.11
C GLY A 37 12.35 -17.07 23.65
N GLN A 38 13.39 -16.28 23.92
CA GLN A 38 13.27 -14.91 24.44
C GLN A 38 13.32 -13.84 23.34
N SER A 39 13.33 -14.26 22.07
CA SER A 39 13.32 -13.37 20.90
C SER A 39 12.29 -13.86 19.89
N LEU A 40 11.84 -12.95 19.03
CA LEU A 40 10.89 -13.29 17.97
C LEU A 40 11.40 -14.42 17.08
N HIS A 41 12.68 -14.39 16.69
CA HIS A 41 13.30 -15.44 15.89
C HIS A 41 13.35 -16.77 16.62
N ALA A 42 13.81 -16.78 17.89
CA ALA A 42 13.91 -17.99 18.67
C ALA A 42 12.52 -18.63 18.88
N ALA A 43 11.53 -17.83 19.27
CA ALA A 43 10.17 -18.28 19.51
C ALA A 43 9.52 -18.88 18.26
N LEU A 44 9.65 -18.23 17.08
CA LEU A 44 9.07 -18.79 15.85
C LEU A 44 9.83 -20.02 15.34
N LEU A 45 11.15 -20.07 15.51
CA LEU A 45 11.96 -21.24 15.16
C LEU A 45 11.68 -22.42 16.09
N GLU A 46 11.36 -22.17 17.36
CA GLU A 46 10.93 -23.20 18.31
C GLU A 46 9.64 -23.88 17.84
N ILE A 47 8.62 -23.11 17.45
CA ILE A 47 7.39 -23.66 16.87
C ILE A 47 7.69 -24.49 15.61
N ASP A 48 8.55 -23.96 14.73
CA ASP A 48 8.96 -24.66 13.50
C ASP A 48 9.69 -25.97 13.80
N ALA A 49 10.59 -25.97 14.80
CA ALA A 49 11.32 -27.15 15.23
C ALA A 49 10.38 -28.23 15.80
N VAL A 50 9.45 -27.85 16.68
CA VAL A 50 8.44 -28.77 17.24
C VAL A 50 7.58 -29.37 16.11
N SER A 51 7.22 -28.56 15.11
CA SER A 51 6.39 -29.03 13.99
C SER A 51 7.03 -30.13 13.14
N LYS A 52 8.37 -30.25 13.14
CA LYS A 52 9.09 -31.30 12.41
C LYS A 52 8.81 -32.70 12.93
N GLY A 53 8.33 -32.82 14.17
CA GLY A 53 7.81 -34.08 14.71
C GLY A 53 6.40 -34.44 14.23
N THR A 54 5.81 -33.63 13.33
CA THR A 54 4.44 -33.80 12.83
C THR A 54 4.41 -33.74 11.31
N GLN A 55 3.26 -34.05 10.69
CA GLN A 55 3.04 -33.86 9.25
C GLN A 55 2.59 -32.43 8.89
N CYS A 56 2.69 -31.47 9.82
CA CYS A 56 2.23 -30.10 9.60
C CYS A 56 3.18 -29.32 8.70
N GLN A 57 2.73 -28.95 7.49
CA GLN A 57 3.53 -28.10 6.60
C GLN A 57 3.45 -26.61 6.95
N GLN A 58 2.42 -26.17 7.68
CA GLN A 58 2.15 -24.75 7.97
C GLN A 58 1.88 -24.54 9.47
N PRO A 59 2.91 -24.69 10.32
CA PRO A 59 2.73 -24.71 11.77
C PRO A 59 2.36 -23.35 12.39
N LEU A 60 2.54 -22.26 11.64
CA LEU A 60 2.34 -20.90 12.14
C LEU A 60 0.99 -20.36 11.71
N PHE A 61 0.18 -19.90 12.67
CA PHE A 61 -1.02 -19.13 12.38
C PHE A 61 -0.76 -17.65 12.63
N SER A 62 -0.60 -16.87 11.55
CA SER A 62 -0.27 -15.45 11.61
C SER A 62 -1.51 -14.60 11.38
N VAL A 63 -1.78 -13.70 12.31
CA VAL A 63 -2.94 -12.81 12.30
C VAL A 63 -2.51 -11.37 12.51
N SER A 64 -3.10 -10.47 11.74
CA SER A 64 -2.98 -9.03 11.93
C SER A 64 -4.29 -8.44 12.44
N PHE A 65 -4.19 -7.67 13.52
CA PHE A 65 -5.29 -6.93 14.14
C PHE A 65 -5.11 -5.45 13.82
N ASN A 66 -6.02 -4.93 13.01
CA ASN A 66 -5.97 -3.56 12.52
C ASN A 66 -7.14 -2.77 13.13
N PRO A 67 -6.91 -2.00 14.19
CA PRO A 67 -7.95 -1.15 14.75
C PRO A 67 -8.34 -0.01 13.79
N PRO A 68 -9.50 0.64 14.01
CA PRO A 68 -9.85 1.87 13.29
C PRO A 68 -8.73 2.91 13.39
N GLN A 69 -8.58 3.75 12.37
CA GLN A 69 -7.47 4.69 12.27
C GLN A 69 -7.46 5.71 13.41
N ASP A 70 -8.64 6.18 13.79
CA ASP A 70 -8.81 7.24 14.80
C ASP A 70 -9.12 6.67 16.19
N ALA A 71 -9.19 5.35 16.33
CA ALA A 71 -9.48 4.71 17.61
C ALA A 71 -8.22 4.60 18.50
N GLU A 72 -8.38 5.02 19.75
CA GLU A 72 -7.41 4.81 20.80
C GLU A 72 -7.67 3.46 21.47
N VAL A 73 -6.89 2.46 21.06
CA VAL A 73 -7.03 1.10 21.57
C VAL A 73 -6.03 0.85 22.68
N LYS A 74 -6.55 0.58 23.89
CA LYS A 74 -5.77 0.16 25.06
C LYS A 74 -5.32 -1.29 24.91
N GLN A 75 -4.26 -1.68 25.60
CA GLN A 75 -3.76 -3.05 25.58
C GLN A 75 -4.81 -4.08 26.00
N GLY A 76 -5.59 -3.81 27.05
CA GLY A 76 -6.64 -4.73 27.49
C GLY A 76 -7.69 -5.03 26.40
N GLN A 77 -7.95 -4.11 25.47
CA GLN A 77 -8.83 -4.35 24.33
C GLN A 77 -8.18 -5.26 23.27
N PHE A 78 -6.86 -5.16 23.09
CA PHE A 78 -6.11 -6.12 22.26
C PHE A 78 -6.10 -7.51 22.92
N ASP A 79 -5.85 -7.58 24.22
CA ASP A 79 -5.79 -8.86 24.95
C ASP A 79 -7.15 -9.58 24.90
N ALA A 80 -8.24 -8.83 25.09
CA ALA A 80 -9.61 -9.34 24.92
C ALA A 80 -9.88 -9.82 23.48
N ALA A 81 -9.40 -9.08 22.47
CA ALA A 81 -9.51 -9.50 21.07
C ALA A 81 -8.73 -10.78 20.77
N PHE A 82 -7.57 -10.98 21.40
CA PHE A 82 -6.79 -12.21 21.26
C PHE A 82 -7.51 -13.38 21.91
N ALA A 83 -8.01 -13.20 23.14
CA ALA A 83 -8.74 -14.24 23.87
C ALA A 83 -10.01 -14.69 23.11
N LYS A 84 -10.82 -13.75 22.60
CA LYS A 84 -11.99 -14.08 21.77
C LYS A 84 -11.63 -14.88 20.52
N LEU A 85 -10.53 -14.51 19.86
CA LEU A 85 -10.10 -15.22 18.66
C LEU A 85 -9.53 -16.61 19.00
N GLU A 86 -8.81 -16.75 20.11
CA GLU A 86 -8.30 -18.02 20.62
C GLU A 86 -9.44 -19.02 20.85
N GLU A 87 -10.46 -18.60 21.59
CA GLU A 87 -11.63 -19.43 21.89
C GLU A 87 -12.35 -19.88 20.60
N LYS A 88 -12.65 -18.94 19.69
CA LYS A 88 -13.37 -19.24 18.45
C LYS A 88 -12.60 -20.19 17.52
N LEU A 89 -11.27 -20.15 17.56
CA LEU A 89 -10.39 -20.95 16.71
C LEU A 89 -9.88 -22.23 17.38
N GLY A 90 -10.16 -22.45 18.66
CA GLY A 90 -9.59 -23.58 19.42
C GLY A 90 -8.08 -23.44 19.61
N LEU A 91 -7.58 -22.21 19.75
CA LEU A 91 -6.19 -21.88 20.03
C LEU A 91 -5.98 -21.43 21.48
N THR A 92 -6.95 -21.68 22.37
CA THR A 92 -6.83 -21.42 23.80
C THR A 92 -5.58 -22.11 24.35
N ASP A 93 -4.83 -21.39 25.17
CA ASP A 93 -3.55 -21.81 25.78
C ASP A 93 -2.43 -22.21 24.80
N GLN A 94 -2.64 -22.08 23.49
CA GLN A 94 -1.59 -22.33 22.52
C GLN A 94 -0.44 -21.32 22.66
N PRO A 95 0.81 -21.76 22.44
CA PRO A 95 1.96 -20.87 22.41
C PRO A 95 1.75 -19.73 21.40
N ARG A 96 2.10 -18.50 21.80
CA ARG A 96 1.91 -17.33 20.93
C ARG A 96 3.00 -16.27 21.10
N VAL A 97 3.16 -15.47 20.05
CA VAL A 97 4.03 -14.28 20.03
C VAL A 97 3.21 -13.08 19.57
N VAL A 98 3.30 -11.97 20.29
CA VAL A 98 2.58 -10.71 20.03
C VAL A 98 3.58 -9.61 19.69
N VAL A 99 3.42 -8.98 18.54
CA VAL A 99 4.27 -7.87 18.06
C VAL A 99 3.41 -6.68 17.67
N PHE A 100 3.69 -5.51 18.24
CA PHE A 100 3.09 -4.26 17.82
C PHE A 100 3.96 -3.55 16.80
N HIS A 101 3.32 -3.07 15.73
CA HIS A 101 3.92 -2.18 14.75
C HIS A 101 3.22 -0.82 14.81
N GLU A 102 4.04 0.23 14.84
CA GLU A 102 3.58 1.61 14.74
C GLU A 102 4.09 2.20 13.43
N LYS A 103 3.18 2.76 12.64
CA LYS A 103 3.47 3.34 11.32
C LYS A 103 2.51 4.48 11.04
N GLU A 104 3.03 5.65 10.67
CA GLU A 104 2.20 6.80 10.23
C GLU A 104 1.15 7.20 11.29
N GLY A 105 1.51 7.14 12.58
CA GLY A 105 0.61 7.44 13.70
C GLY A 105 -0.40 6.33 14.02
N ARG A 106 -0.37 5.21 13.30
CA ARG A 106 -1.27 4.06 13.50
C ARG A 106 -0.53 2.93 14.19
N ARG A 107 -1.19 2.29 15.16
CA ARG A 107 -0.68 1.11 15.85
C ARG A 107 -1.53 -0.10 15.46
N HIS A 108 -0.88 -1.15 15.01
CA HIS A 108 -1.52 -2.43 14.71
C HIS A 108 -0.71 -3.56 15.33
N CYS A 109 -1.35 -4.71 15.50
CA CYS A 109 -0.74 -5.86 16.15
C CYS A 109 -0.64 -7.03 15.18
N HIS A 110 0.45 -7.77 15.26
CA HIS A 110 0.61 -9.09 14.68
C HIS A 110 0.70 -10.11 15.80
N VAL A 111 -0.11 -11.15 15.73
CA VAL A 111 -0.04 -12.27 16.65
C VAL A 111 0.21 -13.54 15.85
N VAL A 112 1.15 -14.33 16.31
CA VAL A 112 1.49 -15.61 15.71
C VAL A 112 1.29 -16.70 16.75
N TRP A 113 0.39 -17.64 16.47
CA TRP A 113 0.16 -18.82 17.29
C TRP A 113 0.88 -20.04 16.71
N SER A 114 1.30 -20.93 17.60
CA SER A 114 1.55 -22.33 17.25
C SER A 114 0.22 -22.99 16.91
N ARG A 115 0.23 -23.76 15.83
CA ARG A 115 -0.86 -24.69 15.50
C ARG A 115 -0.54 -26.11 15.92
N ILE A 116 0.58 -26.35 16.59
CA ILE A 116 0.98 -27.70 16.98
C ILE A 116 0.45 -27.97 18.37
N ASP A 117 -0.47 -28.92 18.44
CA ASP A 117 -0.82 -29.60 19.68
C ASP A 117 0.35 -30.54 20.00
N VAL A 118 1.10 -30.19 21.04
CA VAL A 118 2.32 -30.88 21.47
C VAL A 118 1.99 -32.19 22.18
N ASP A 119 0.83 -32.28 22.84
CA ASP A 119 0.44 -33.47 23.60
C ASP A 119 0.06 -34.61 22.65
N ASN A 120 -0.69 -34.29 21.59
CA ASN A 120 -1.10 -35.26 20.57
C ASN A 120 -0.16 -35.32 19.36
N MET A 121 0.85 -34.44 19.31
CA MET A 121 1.77 -34.27 18.17
C MET A 121 1.06 -34.11 16.83
N ARG A 122 0.00 -33.27 16.80
CA ARG A 122 -0.83 -33.02 15.62
C ARG A 122 -1.07 -31.54 15.39
N ALA A 123 -1.38 -31.19 14.15
CA ALA A 123 -1.75 -29.83 13.81
C ALA A 123 -3.23 -29.57 14.13
N ILE A 124 -3.50 -28.46 14.81
CA ILE A 124 -4.84 -27.92 15.01
C ILE A 124 -5.38 -27.49 13.64
N ASN A 125 -6.57 -28.02 13.31
CA ASN A 125 -7.23 -27.74 12.04
C ASN A 125 -7.91 -26.36 12.10
N MET A 126 -7.60 -25.50 11.13
CA MET A 126 -8.12 -24.13 11.05
C MET A 126 -9.27 -24.03 10.04
N SER A 127 -10.27 -24.88 10.17
CA SER A 127 -11.42 -24.87 9.26
C SER A 127 -12.18 -23.54 9.32
N HIS A 128 -12.49 -22.98 8.15
CA HIS A 128 -13.21 -21.71 7.97
C HIS A 128 -12.66 -20.51 8.77
N PHE A 129 -11.35 -20.50 9.07
CA PHE A 129 -10.76 -19.47 9.93
C PHE A 129 -11.03 -18.03 9.46
N LYS A 130 -11.15 -17.80 8.14
CA LYS A 130 -11.46 -16.46 7.59
C LYS A 130 -12.86 -15.97 7.99
N ASN A 131 -13.85 -16.86 8.03
CA ASN A 131 -15.20 -16.52 8.44
C ASN A 131 -15.23 -16.26 9.95
N LYS A 132 -14.61 -17.14 10.74
CA LYS A 132 -14.44 -16.98 12.18
C LYS A 132 -13.74 -15.65 12.55
N CYS A 133 -12.64 -15.31 11.87
CA CYS A 133 -11.98 -14.00 12.03
C CYS A 133 -12.90 -12.82 11.66
N THR A 134 -13.75 -12.98 10.64
CA THR A 134 -14.70 -11.92 10.22
C THR A 134 -15.80 -11.72 11.26
N GLU A 135 -16.31 -12.80 11.85
CA GLU A 135 -17.29 -12.75 12.95
C GLU A 135 -16.71 -12.03 14.17
N VAL A 136 -15.55 -12.48 14.67
CA VAL A 136 -14.86 -11.83 15.81
C VAL A 136 -14.54 -10.37 15.48
N SER A 137 -14.15 -10.08 14.24
CA SER A 137 -13.92 -8.71 13.78
C SER A 137 -15.16 -7.83 13.97
N ARG A 138 -16.35 -8.30 13.58
CA ARG A 138 -17.63 -7.59 13.72
C ARG A 138 -18.02 -7.40 15.19
N GLU A 139 -17.93 -8.46 16.00
CA GLU A 139 -18.18 -8.40 17.44
C GLU A 139 -17.31 -7.32 18.09
N LEU A 140 -16.01 -7.30 17.79
CA LEU A 140 -15.11 -6.27 18.31
C LEU A 140 -15.46 -4.85 17.87
N TYR A 141 -16.09 -4.65 16.70
CA TYR A 141 -16.58 -3.33 16.33
C TYR A 141 -17.77 -2.91 17.18
N LEU A 142 -18.70 -3.83 17.43
CA LEU A 142 -19.89 -3.60 18.25
C LEU A 142 -19.52 -3.37 19.72
N ASP A 143 -18.74 -4.27 20.31
CA ASP A 143 -18.35 -4.23 21.74
C ASP A 143 -17.62 -2.93 22.12
N ASN A 144 -16.85 -2.37 21.19
CA ASN A 144 -16.05 -1.17 21.42
C ASN A 144 -16.72 0.10 20.90
N GLY A 145 -17.98 0.03 20.41
CA GLY A 145 -18.71 1.18 19.89
C GLY A 145 -18.06 1.83 18.66
N TRP A 146 -17.31 1.07 17.87
CA TRP A 146 -16.62 1.59 16.69
C TRP A 146 -17.51 1.54 15.45
N VAL A 147 -17.37 2.55 14.59
CA VAL A 147 -18.02 2.57 13.28
C VAL A 147 -17.47 1.43 12.41
N MET A 148 -18.34 0.49 12.07
CA MET A 148 -17.96 -0.68 11.28
C MET A 148 -17.79 -0.30 9.80
N PRO A 149 -16.69 -0.69 9.13
CA PRO A 149 -16.53 -0.45 7.69
C PRO A 149 -17.62 -1.10 6.85
N GLN A 150 -18.10 -0.41 5.83
CA GLN A 150 -19.20 -0.88 4.96
C GLN A 150 -18.93 -2.27 4.35
N GLY A 151 -17.72 -2.51 3.83
CA GLY A 151 -17.35 -3.82 3.28
C GLY A 151 -17.28 -4.98 4.30
N LEU A 152 -17.30 -4.67 5.60
CA LEU A 152 -17.41 -5.64 6.69
C LEU A 152 -18.89 -5.88 7.08
N GLN A 153 -19.72 -4.84 7.01
CA GLN A 153 -21.18 -4.94 7.16
C GLN A 153 -21.78 -5.75 6.00
N ASN A 154 -21.57 -5.26 4.76
CA ASN A 154 -22.09 -5.83 3.54
C ASN A 154 -20.95 -6.29 2.61
N LYS A 155 -20.95 -7.57 2.23
CA LYS A 155 -19.96 -8.14 1.32
C LYS A 155 -20.01 -7.49 -0.08
N ALA A 156 -21.17 -7.02 -0.52
CA ALA A 156 -21.36 -6.35 -1.81
C ALA A 156 -20.70 -4.97 -1.87
N GLU A 157 -20.46 -4.36 -0.70
CA GLU A 157 -19.85 -3.02 -0.55
C GLU A 157 -18.34 -3.10 -0.25
N ARG A 158 -17.74 -4.28 -0.43
CA ARG A 158 -16.29 -4.42 -0.34
C ARG A 158 -15.63 -3.58 -1.42
N ASP A 159 -14.60 -2.83 -1.01
CA ASP A 159 -13.74 -2.11 -1.95
C ASP A 159 -13.19 -3.08 -2.99
N ALA A 160 -13.49 -2.80 -4.26
CA ALA A 160 -13.03 -3.58 -5.40
C ALA A 160 -11.52 -3.39 -5.63
N PHE A 161 -10.94 -2.32 -5.08
CA PHE A 161 -9.50 -2.08 -5.09
C PHE A 161 -8.80 -2.93 -4.03
N GLN A 162 -8.40 -4.14 -4.42
CA GLN A 162 -7.58 -5.03 -3.59
C GLN A 162 -6.34 -5.47 -4.35
N LEU A 163 -5.26 -4.70 -4.20
CA LEU A 163 -3.96 -5.10 -4.72
C LEU A 163 -3.21 -5.95 -3.70
N ALA A 164 -2.49 -6.95 -4.19
CA ALA A 164 -1.63 -7.78 -3.36
C ALA A 164 -0.42 -6.97 -2.87
N ASN A 165 0.12 -7.27 -1.68
CA ASN A 165 1.28 -6.55 -1.13
C ASN A 165 2.50 -6.56 -2.08
N SER A 166 2.72 -7.66 -2.80
CA SER A 166 3.80 -7.77 -3.78
C SER A 166 3.63 -6.82 -4.97
N GLU A 167 2.38 -6.62 -5.40
CA GLU A 167 2.03 -5.66 -6.45
C GLU A 167 2.18 -4.23 -5.96
N TRP A 168 1.73 -3.93 -4.73
CA TRP A 168 2.01 -2.65 -4.06
C TRP A 168 3.50 -2.32 -4.05
N GLN A 169 4.34 -3.29 -3.66
CA GLN A 169 5.80 -3.11 -3.63
C GLN A 169 6.40 -2.95 -5.03
N LYS A 170 5.87 -3.63 -6.05
CA LYS A 170 6.29 -3.44 -7.45
C LYS A 170 5.97 -2.01 -7.92
N LEU A 171 4.77 -1.51 -7.68
CA LEU A 171 4.36 -0.15 -8.05
C LEU A 171 5.19 0.92 -7.31
N LYS A 172 5.40 0.74 -6.00
CA LYS A 172 6.24 1.63 -5.19
C LYS A 172 7.68 1.70 -5.72
N ARG A 173 8.27 0.58 -6.13
CA ARG A 173 9.62 0.55 -6.74
C ARG A 173 9.69 1.30 -8.07
N HIS A 174 8.59 1.38 -8.80
CA HIS A 174 8.47 2.18 -10.01
C HIS A 174 8.10 3.65 -9.74
N GLY A 175 8.00 4.06 -8.47
CA GLY A 175 7.66 5.43 -8.08
C GLY A 175 6.18 5.77 -8.26
N VAL A 176 5.31 4.76 -8.36
CA VAL A 176 3.86 4.93 -8.52
C VAL A 176 3.18 4.57 -7.21
N ASP A 177 2.45 5.52 -6.62
CA ASP A 177 1.60 5.25 -5.46
C ASP A 177 0.26 4.67 -5.94
N PRO A 178 -0.09 3.43 -5.57
CA PRO A 178 -1.34 2.81 -6.01
C PRO A 178 -2.59 3.56 -5.51
N ARG A 179 -2.52 4.28 -4.39
CA ARG A 179 -3.65 5.10 -3.90
C ARG A 179 -3.89 6.30 -4.80
N GLU A 180 -2.82 6.94 -5.21
CA GLU A 180 -2.88 8.06 -6.14
C GLU A 180 -3.41 7.60 -7.49
N LEU A 181 -2.87 6.50 -8.03
CA LEU A 181 -3.35 5.90 -9.28
C LEU A 181 -4.84 5.57 -9.22
N LYS A 182 -5.31 4.95 -8.13
CA LYS A 182 -6.73 4.68 -7.90
C LYS A 182 -7.54 5.98 -7.92
N SER A 183 -7.10 6.98 -7.16
CA SER A 183 -7.79 8.27 -7.04
C SER A 183 -7.90 8.96 -8.40
N LEU A 184 -6.82 8.99 -9.19
CA LEU A 184 -6.80 9.56 -10.53
C LEU A 184 -7.79 8.85 -11.47
N ILE A 185 -7.78 7.52 -11.47
CA ILE A 185 -8.70 6.73 -12.30
C ILE A 185 -10.16 6.95 -11.86
N GLN A 186 -10.43 6.97 -10.56
CA GLN A 186 -11.80 7.18 -10.04
C GLN A 186 -12.32 8.58 -10.30
N GLN A 187 -11.48 9.62 -10.15
CA GLN A 187 -11.85 10.99 -10.48
C GLN A 187 -12.19 11.11 -11.96
N ALA A 188 -11.34 10.56 -12.85
CA ALA A 188 -11.60 10.54 -14.29
C ALA A 188 -12.88 9.77 -14.64
N TRP A 189 -13.15 8.65 -13.96
CA TRP A 189 -14.38 7.86 -14.15
C TRP A 189 -15.64 8.57 -13.66
N GLN A 190 -15.57 9.29 -12.56
CA GLN A 190 -16.71 10.04 -12.01
C GLN A 190 -17.03 11.29 -12.84
N SER A 191 -16.02 11.93 -13.41
CA SER A 191 -16.18 13.12 -14.25
C SER A 191 -16.46 12.80 -15.73
N SER A 192 -16.65 11.53 -16.09
CA SER A 192 -16.89 11.10 -17.47
C SER A 192 -18.12 10.23 -17.60
N ASP A 193 -18.86 10.48 -18.66
CA ASP A 193 -20.13 9.88 -19.04
C ASP A 193 -19.99 8.95 -20.26
N ASN A 194 -18.95 9.11 -21.08
CA ASN A 194 -18.68 8.34 -22.28
C ASN A 194 -17.18 8.10 -22.50
N ILE A 195 -16.84 7.37 -23.57
CA ILE A 195 -15.45 6.99 -23.87
C ILE A 195 -14.53 8.19 -24.17
N GLU A 196 -15.03 9.22 -24.85
CA GLU A 196 -14.25 10.39 -25.22
C GLU A 196 -14.01 11.31 -24.01
N SER A 197 -15.03 11.54 -23.19
CA SER A 197 -14.87 12.29 -21.93
C SER A 197 -13.94 11.55 -20.97
N LEU A 198 -13.98 10.21 -20.91
CA LEU A 198 -13.04 9.42 -20.11
C LEU A 198 -11.60 9.51 -20.66
N LYS A 199 -11.40 9.42 -21.99
CA LYS A 199 -10.08 9.60 -22.62
C LYS A 199 -9.47 10.95 -22.24
N HIS A 200 -10.26 12.01 -22.33
CA HIS A 200 -9.81 13.36 -21.97
C HIS A 200 -9.49 13.50 -20.48
N ALA A 201 -10.37 13.01 -19.59
CA ALA A 201 -10.15 13.07 -18.16
C ALA A 201 -8.92 12.27 -17.70
N LEU A 202 -8.67 11.10 -18.32
CA LEU A 202 -7.45 10.32 -18.08
C LEU A 202 -6.20 11.05 -18.59
N GLN A 203 -6.27 11.66 -19.77
CA GLN A 203 -5.14 12.42 -20.35
C GLN A 203 -4.76 13.61 -19.47
N ASP A 204 -5.74 14.29 -18.88
CA ASP A 204 -5.50 15.38 -17.92
C ASP A 204 -4.78 14.91 -16.64
N ALA A 205 -4.89 13.62 -16.32
CA ALA A 205 -4.14 12.95 -15.26
C ALA A 205 -2.81 12.32 -15.74
N GLY A 206 -2.43 12.49 -17.02
CA GLY A 206 -1.24 11.87 -17.62
C GLY A 206 -1.38 10.37 -17.90
N LEU A 207 -2.61 9.87 -17.99
CA LEU A 207 -2.95 8.47 -18.27
C LEU A 207 -3.62 8.35 -19.65
N PHE A 208 -3.35 7.26 -20.35
CA PHE A 208 -3.84 7.04 -21.71
C PHE A 208 -4.65 5.75 -21.80
N LEU A 209 -5.91 5.84 -22.23
CA LEU A 209 -6.79 4.69 -22.38
C LEU A 209 -6.37 3.82 -23.58
N ALA A 210 -6.28 2.51 -23.37
CA ALA A 210 -5.91 1.53 -24.39
C ALA A 210 -6.65 0.20 -24.21
N LYS A 211 -6.59 -0.64 -25.26
CA LYS A 211 -7.04 -2.04 -25.24
C LYS A 211 -5.98 -2.94 -24.59
N GLY A 212 -6.37 -3.74 -23.60
CA GLY A 212 -5.48 -4.71 -22.96
C GLY A 212 -5.33 -6.03 -23.74
N ASP A 213 -4.13 -6.63 -23.70
CA ASP A 213 -3.79 -7.84 -24.46
C ASP A 213 -4.64 -9.07 -24.12
N LYS A 214 -4.99 -9.23 -22.83
CA LYS A 214 -5.77 -10.37 -22.33
C LYS A 214 -7.28 -10.08 -22.22
N ARG A 215 -7.75 -9.06 -22.96
CA ARG A 215 -9.10 -8.45 -22.93
C ARG A 215 -9.30 -7.46 -21.77
N GLY A 216 -10.08 -6.42 -22.04
CA GLY A 216 -10.47 -5.37 -21.08
C GLY A 216 -9.78 -4.03 -21.29
N PHE A 217 -10.23 -3.04 -20.52
CA PHE A 217 -9.71 -1.67 -20.57
C PHE A 217 -8.47 -1.52 -19.70
N VAL A 218 -7.42 -0.90 -20.25
CA VAL A 218 -6.20 -0.57 -19.51
C VAL A 218 -5.86 0.90 -19.68
N VAL A 219 -5.13 1.45 -18.72
CA VAL A 219 -4.50 2.76 -18.82
C VAL A 219 -3.00 2.61 -18.86
N VAL A 220 -2.35 3.42 -19.69
CA VAL A 220 -0.91 3.47 -19.85
C VAL A 220 -0.42 4.83 -19.35
N ASP A 221 0.64 4.86 -18.55
CA ASP A 221 1.28 6.13 -18.17
C ASP A 221 2.36 6.56 -19.16
N HIS A 222 2.86 7.79 -18.99
CA HIS A 222 4.00 8.33 -19.74
C HIS A 222 5.30 7.49 -19.70
N SER A 223 5.42 6.54 -18.77
CA SER A 223 6.55 5.62 -18.63
C SER A 223 6.26 4.26 -19.28
N GLU A 224 5.22 4.18 -20.11
CA GLU A 224 4.76 2.97 -20.82
C GLU A 224 4.33 1.83 -19.89
N LYS A 225 4.01 2.12 -18.62
CA LYS A 225 3.50 1.13 -17.68
C LYS A 225 1.99 0.98 -17.85
N VAL A 226 1.52 -0.27 -17.80
CA VAL A 226 0.13 -0.64 -18.06
C VAL A 226 -0.58 -1.00 -16.77
N TYR A 227 -1.77 -0.43 -16.55
CA TYR A 227 -2.62 -0.68 -15.39
C TYR A 227 -4.03 -1.05 -15.82
N SER A 228 -4.58 -2.14 -15.28
CA SER A 228 -5.99 -2.50 -15.50
C SER A 228 -6.92 -1.48 -14.84
N LEU A 229 -7.89 -0.96 -15.60
CA LEU A 229 -8.88 0.01 -15.12
C LEU A 229 -9.76 -0.57 -14.01
N SER A 230 -10.24 -1.79 -14.18
CA SER A 230 -11.09 -2.44 -13.18
C SER A 230 -10.34 -2.67 -11.87
N ARG A 231 -9.12 -3.21 -11.95
CA ARG A 231 -8.31 -3.55 -10.78
C ARG A 231 -7.73 -2.32 -10.07
N HIS A 232 -7.15 -1.37 -10.81
CA HIS A 232 -6.48 -0.22 -10.23
C HIS A 232 -7.44 0.95 -9.94
N GLY A 233 -8.52 1.07 -10.71
CA GLY A 233 -9.61 2.02 -10.40
C GLY A 233 -10.65 1.48 -9.42
N GLY A 234 -10.68 0.17 -9.18
CA GLY A 234 -11.75 -0.45 -8.39
C GLY A 234 -13.13 -0.32 -9.05
N ILE A 235 -13.18 -0.29 -10.37
CA ILE A 235 -14.42 -0.14 -11.15
C ILE A 235 -14.89 -1.52 -11.58
N LYS A 236 -16.19 -1.82 -11.44
CA LYS A 236 -16.72 -3.12 -11.85
C LYS A 236 -16.62 -3.26 -13.36
N THR A 237 -16.18 -4.42 -13.82
CA THR A 237 -16.06 -4.72 -15.27
C THR A 237 -17.38 -4.54 -16.01
N LYS A 238 -18.51 -4.84 -15.36
CA LYS A 238 -19.85 -4.61 -15.93
C LYS A 238 -20.06 -3.13 -16.24
N ASP A 239 -19.76 -2.25 -15.28
CA ASP A 239 -19.95 -0.79 -15.44
C ASP A 239 -19.02 -0.23 -16.53
N LEU A 240 -17.79 -0.74 -16.63
CA LEU A 240 -16.87 -0.39 -17.71
C LEU A 240 -17.45 -0.78 -19.07
N ASN A 241 -17.93 -2.01 -19.24
CA ASN A 241 -18.50 -2.47 -20.51
C ASN A 241 -19.78 -1.72 -20.86
N THR A 242 -20.63 -1.41 -19.88
CA THR A 242 -21.87 -0.65 -20.11
C THR A 242 -21.59 0.77 -20.61
N ARG A 243 -20.59 1.47 -20.03
CA ARG A 243 -20.30 2.87 -20.39
C ARG A 243 -19.37 3.01 -21.60
N LEU A 244 -18.40 2.11 -21.75
CA LEU A 244 -17.34 2.22 -22.74
C LEU A 244 -17.55 1.28 -23.94
N GLY A 245 -18.52 0.38 -23.90
CA GLY A 245 -18.78 -0.58 -24.95
C GLY A 245 -17.70 -1.67 -25.04
N ALA A 246 -17.32 -2.02 -26.27
CA ALA A 246 -16.27 -3.01 -26.52
C ALA A 246 -14.88 -2.34 -26.49
N PRO A 247 -13.86 -2.99 -25.89
CA PRO A 247 -12.50 -2.48 -25.90
C PRO A 247 -11.83 -2.57 -27.28
N ASP A 248 -12.48 -3.17 -28.28
CA ASP A 248 -11.90 -3.43 -29.60
C ASP A 248 -11.69 -2.15 -30.43
N ASP A 249 -12.47 -1.12 -30.17
CA ASP A 249 -12.35 0.19 -30.84
C ASP A 249 -11.23 1.07 -30.24
N LEU A 250 -10.57 0.61 -29.18
CA LEU A 250 -9.45 1.31 -28.56
C LEU A 250 -8.11 0.92 -29.19
N PRO A 251 -7.15 1.87 -29.25
CA PRO A 251 -5.82 1.57 -29.74
C PRO A 251 -5.16 0.48 -28.88
N SER A 252 -4.36 -0.37 -29.52
CA SER A 252 -3.51 -1.33 -28.82
C SER A 252 -2.51 -0.61 -27.90
N ILE A 253 -1.93 -1.36 -26.95
CA ILE A 253 -0.87 -0.82 -26.08
C ILE A 253 0.31 -0.31 -26.93
N ALA A 254 0.70 -1.03 -27.97
CA ALA A 254 1.80 -0.62 -28.86
C ALA A 254 1.51 0.72 -29.57
N LEU A 255 0.32 0.89 -30.13
CA LEU A 255 -0.09 2.16 -30.76
C LEU A 255 -0.17 3.29 -29.74
N THR A 256 -0.64 2.99 -28.53
CA THR A 256 -0.72 3.96 -27.44
C THR A 256 0.67 4.40 -26.99
N ASN A 257 1.63 3.48 -26.84
CA ASN A 257 3.01 3.83 -26.50
C ASN A 257 3.67 4.70 -27.58
N ALA A 258 3.42 4.40 -28.86
CA ALA A 258 3.91 5.24 -29.96
C ALA A 258 3.33 6.68 -29.88
N ARG A 259 2.03 6.81 -29.56
CA ARG A 259 1.41 8.12 -29.32
C ARG A 259 2.02 8.83 -28.12
N ILE A 260 2.26 8.12 -27.01
CA ILE A 260 2.87 8.66 -25.79
C ILE A 260 4.26 9.23 -26.09
N ARG A 261 5.14 8.48 -26.79
CA ARG A 261 6.48 8.97 -27.17
C ARG A 261 6.43 10.22 -28.04
N ASN A 262 5.40 10.37 -28.88
CA ASN A 262 5.21 11.54 -29.72
C ASN A 262 4.64 12.75 -28.94
N ILE A 263 3.96 12.52 -27.82
CA ILE A 263 3.48 13.57 -26.91
C ILE A 263 4.61 14.02 -25.97
N TYR A 264 5.33 13.06 -25.39
CA TYR A 264 6.40 13.29 -24.41
C TYR A 264 7.76 13.37 -25.10
N THR A 265 8.06 14.55 -25.64
CA THR A 265 9.39 14.87 -26.17
C THR A 265 10.44 14.91 -25.05
N LYS A 266 11.73 14.96 -25.42
CA LYS A 266 12.85 15.08 -24.48
C LYS A 266 12.68 16.26 -23.51
N GLU A 267 12.18 17.39 -24.00
CA GLU A 267 11.92 18.60 -23.18
C GLU A 267 10.78 18.37 -22.18
N MET A 268 9.67 17.75 -22.61
CA MET A 268 8.55 17.45 -21.72
C MET A 268 8.96 16.46 -20.62
N LEU A 269 9.76 15.44 -20.97
CA LEU A 269 10.34 14.51 -20.00
C LEU A 269 11.30 15.21 -19.03
N ALA A 270 12.05 16.22 -19.49
CA ALA A 270 12.90 17.04 -18.63
C ALA A 270 12.06 17.86 -17.62
N MET A 271 10.91 18.42 -18.04
CA MET A 271 9.97 19.10 -17.12
C MET A 271 9.42 18.13 -16.07
N VAL A 272 9.01 16.93 -16.47
CA VAL A 272 8.53 15.88 -15.55
C VAL A 272 9.61 15.50 -14.52
N ASN A 273 10.85 15.30 -14.98
CA ASN A 273 11.97 14.96 -14.10
C ASN A 273 12.34 16.12 -13.15
N SER A 274 12.29 17.36 -13.64
CA SER A 274 12.51 18.56 -12.83
C SER A 274 11.47 18.65 -11.70
N LEU A 275 10.18 18.50 -12.04
CA LEU A 275 9.11 18.51 -11.04
C LEU A 275 9.26 17.37 -10.04
N LYS A 276 9.61 16.16 -10.48
CA LYS A 276 9.88 15.02 -9.60
C LYS A 276 11.03 15.30 -8.63
N ASN A 277 12.10 15.96 -9.09
CA ASN A 277 13.23 16.34 -8.26
C ASN A 277 12.85 17.43 -7.24
N GLN A 278 12.03 18.42 -7.66
CA GLN A 278 11.47 19.43 -6.77
C GLN A 278 10.59 18.80 -5.69
N HIS A 279 9.70 17.88 -6.06
CA HIS A 279 8.85 17.14 -5.11
C HIS A 279 9.68 16.34 -4.10
N LYS A 280 10.73 15.66 -4.58
CA LYS A 280 11.68 14.97 -3.71
C LYS A 280 12.36 15.94 -2.76
N ALA A 281 12.80 17.11 -3.22
CA ALA A 281 13.43 18.13 -2.39
C ALA A 281 12.47 18.71 -1.33
N GLN A 282 11.20 18.95 -1.69
CA GLN A 282 10.16 19.39 -0.74
C GLN A 282 9.86 18.35 0.34
N MET A 283 9.96 17.06 0.03
CA MET A 283 9.72 15.97 0.99
C MET A 283 10.89 15.77 1.97
N ARG A 284 12.13 16.08 1.57
CA ARG A 284 13.33 15.93 2.43
C ARG A 284 13.16 16.50 3.85
N PRO A 285 12.79 17.78 4.05
CA PRO A 285 12.65 18.31 5.41
C PRO A 285 11.59 17.59 6.24
N LEU A 286 10.52 17.07 5.62
CA LEU A 286 9.50 16.28 6.32
C LEU A 286 10.01 14.88 6.67
N ASP A 287 10.79 14.27 5.79
CA ASP A 287 11.45 12.98 6.03
C ASP A 287 12.52 13.12 7.15
N ASP A 288 13.26 14.22 7.18
CA ASP A 288 14.25 14.54 8.22
C ASP A 288 13.56 14.78 9.58
N LYS A 289 12.51 15.62 9.63
CA LYS A 289 11.66 15.81 10.82
C LYS A 289 11.10 14.47 11.32
N LYS A 290 10.67 13.60 10.41
CA LYS A 290 10.17 12.27 10.76
C LYS A 290 11.28 11.43 11.39
N ALA A 291 12.47 11.41 10.80
CA ALA A 291 13.60 10.64 11.30
C ALA A 291 14.01 11.11 12.71
N GLU A 292 14.10 12.42 12.91
CA GLU A 292 14.40 13.05 14.20
C GLU A 292 13.34 12.71 15.27
N LEU A 293 12.06 12.85 14.93
CA LEU A 293 10.95 12.50 15.83
C LEU A 293 11.02 11.03 16.24
N VAL A 294 11.20 10.11 15.29
CA VAL A 294 11.30 8.67 15.58
C VAL A 294 12.52 8.37 16.45
N GLN A 295 13.65 9.04 16.21
CA GLN A 295 14.85 8.89 17.03
C GLN A 295 14.62 9.36 18.47
N LYS A 296 14.03 10.55 18.66
CA LYS A 296 13.66 11.09 19.97
C LYS A 296 12.75 10.12 20.73
N GLN A 297 11.68 9.66 20.09
CA GLN A 297 10.74 8.71 20.67
C GLN A 297 11.40 7.38 21.06
N ARG A 298 12.38 6.90 20.27
CA ARG A 298 13.15 5.69 20.60
C ARG A 298 14.02 5.90 21.83
N GLN A 299 14.62 7.07 21.99
CA GLN A 299 15.41 7.41 23.17
C GLN A 299 14.55 7.50 24.42
N GLU A 300 13.41 8.19 24.35
CA GLU A 300 12.44 8.32 25.46
C GLU A 300 11.92 6.95 25.91
N ARG A 301 11.55 6.07 24.96
CA ARG A 301 11.11 4.70 25.28
C ARG A 301 12.22 3.86 25.92
N ARG A 302 13.47 4.00 25.46
CA ARG A 302 14.63 3.30 26.07
C ARG A 302 14.88 3.77 27.50
N ALA A 303 14.85 5.08 27.73
CA ALA A 303 15.00 5.67 29.06
C ALA A 303 13.89 5.20 30.01
N GLN A 304 12.62 5.23 29.56
CA GLN A 304 11.49 4.74 30.34
C GLN A 304 11.61 3.23 30.65
N GLN A 305 12.02 2.43 29.66
CA GLN A 305 12.25 0.99 29.87
C GLN A 305 13.33 0.73 30.92
N GLU A 306 14.41 1.50 30.92
CA GLU A 306 15.47 1.40 31.91
C GLU A 306 14.99 1.79 33.31
N GLN A 307 14.26 2.90 33.45
CA GLN A 307 13.65 3.30 34.71
C GLN A 307 12.71 2.22 35.26
N HIS A 308 11.85 1.66 34.41
CA HIS A 308 10.95 0.55 34.78
C HIS A 308 11.74 -0.70 35.21
N ARG A 309 12.87 -1.00 34.55
CA ARG A 309 13.75 -2.12 34.91
C ARG A 309 14.36 -1.92 36.29
N LEU A 310 14.88 -0.74 36.57
CA LEU A 310 15.47 -0.39 37.87
C LEU A 310 14.43 -0.41 38.98
N LYS A 311 13.27 0.22 38.78
CA LYS A 311 12.15 0.22 39.75
C LYS A 311 11.68 -1.20 40.06
N ARG A 312 11.47 -2.03 39.03
CA ARG A 312 11.10 -3.45 39.22
C ARG A 312 12.16 -4.23 40.00
N LYS A 313 13.45 -4.03 39.69
CA LYS A 313 14.55 -4.68 40.41
C LYS A 313 14.57 -4.26 41.89
N ALA A 314 14.41 -2.97 42.18
CA ALA A 314 14.34 -2.44 43.53
C ALA A 314 13.13 -3.00 44.31
N THR A 315 11.93 -3.02 43.70
CA THR A 315 10.74 -3.63 44.31
C THR A 315 10.93 -5.12 44.57
N MET A 316 11.50 -5.87 43.62
CA MET A 316 11.80 -7.29 43.83
C MET A 316 12.79 -7.52 44.99
N GLN A 317 13.81 -6.65 45.12
CA GLN A 317 14.76 -6.72 46.24
C GLN A 317 14.09 -6.39 47.57
N ALA A 318 13.23 -5.36 47.62
CA ALA A 318 12.47 -4.98 48.81
C ALA A 318 11.46 -6.06 49.22
N VAL A 319 10.80 -6.72 48.27
CA VAL A 319 9.92 -7.87 48.56
C VAL A 319 10.74 -9.04 49.09
N ARG A 320 11.89 -9.33 48.47
CA ARG A 320 12.77 -10.43 48.88
C ARG A 320 13.37 -10.23 50.27
N SER A 321 13.72 -8.99 50.65
CA SER A 321 14.34 -8.69 51.95
C SER A 321 13.40 -8.88 53.13
N ARG A 322 12.06 -8.86 52.90
CA ARG A 322 11.05 -9.13 53.93
C ARG A 322 11.00 -10.61 54.36
N PHE A 323 11.54 -11.52 53.56
CA PHE A 323 11.60 -12.94 53.91
C PHE A 323 12.78 -13.21 54.83
N ARG A 324 12.49 -13.71 56.04
CA ARG A 324 13.50 -14.18 56.98
C ARG A 324 14.16 -15.46 56.48
N LYS A 325 15.47 -15.59 56.70
CA LYS A 325 16.28 -16.75 56.30
C LYS A 325 16.45 -17.74 57.47
N GLY A 326 16.87 -18.96 57.17
CA GLY A 326 17.20 -19.98 58.18
C GLY A 326 15.98 -20.49 58.96
N VAL A 327 16.20 -20.92 60.20
CA VAL A 327 15.19 -21.55 61.07
C VAL A 327 13.95 -20.65 61.29
N MET A 328 14.15 -19.34 61.38
CA MET A 328 13.05 -18.37 61.49
C MET A 328 12.17 -18.31 60.23
N GLY A 329 12.76 -18.56 59.05
CA GLY A 329 12.01 -18.66 57.79
C GLY A 329 11.15 -19.93 57.72
N PHE A 330 11.61 -21.04 58.31
CA PHE A 330 10.81 -22.26 58.45
C PHE A 330 9.63 -22.04 59.40
N PHE A 331 9.85 -21.35 60.52
CA PHE A 331 8.77 -20.97 61.44
C PHE A 331 7.73 -20.06 60.76
N ASP A 332 8.15 -19.11 59.90
CA ASP A 332 7.25 -18.29 59.09
C ASP A 332 6.45 -19.09 58.06
N MET A 333 6.99 -20.22 57.59
CA MET A 333 6.30 -21.12 56.68
C MET A 333 5.19 -21.88 57.41
N VAL A 334 5.49 -22.43 58.59
CA VAL A 334 4.52 -23.18 59.41
C VAL A 334 3.42 -22.27 59.94
N THR A 335 3.75 -21.03 60.34
CA THR A 335 2.78 -20.05 60.85
C THR A 335 1.98 -19.33 59.76
N GLY A 336 2.19 -19.65 58.47
CA GLY A 336 1.49 -19.02 57.34
C GLY A 336 1.91 -17.58 57.03
N LYS A 337 2.79 -16.96 57.83
CA LYS A 337 3.33 -15.61 57.58
C LYS A 337 4.02 -15.49 56.23
N SER A 338 4.73 -16.53 55.81
CA SER A 338 5.37 -16.60 54.49
C SER A 338 4.36 -16.52 53.33
N GLN A 339 3.20 -17.17 53.45
CA GLN A 339 2.14 -17.09 52.44
C GLN A 339 1.55 -15.67 52.36
N ARG A 340 1.31 -15.03 53.51
CA ARG A 340 0.84 -13.64 53.56
C ARG A 340 1.84 -12.67 52.94
N LEU A 341 3.13 -12.82 53.23
CA LEU A 341 4.20 -12.02 52.64
C LEU A 341 4.32 -12.23 51.12
N ARG A 342 4.16 -13.48 50.64
CA ARG A 342 4.11 -13.78 49.20
C ARG A 342 2.93 -13.09 48.53
N LEU A 343 1.74 -13.10 49.15
CA LEU A 343 0.56 -12.43 48.60
C LEU A 343 0.75 -10.92 48.51
N ILE A 344 1.29 -10.29 49.56
CA ILE A 344 1.61 -8.85 49.58
C ILE A 344 2.64 -8.53 48.50
N GLY A 345 3.74 -9.28 48.44
CA GLY A 345 4.79 -9.09 47.43
C GLY A 345 4.28 -9.27 46.00
N ARG A 346 3.37 -10.23 45.78
CA ARG A 346 2.71 -10.41 44.48
C ARG A 346 1.86 -9.20 44.12
N LYS A 347 1.01 -8.71 45.04
CA LYS A 347 0.19 -7.51 44.82
C LYS A 347 1.04 -6.28 44.52
N GLU A 348 2.14 -6.08 45.23
CA GLU A 348 3.07 -4.96 44.99
C GLU A 348 3.73 -5.06 43.61
N LEU A 349 4.21 -6.25 43.22
CA LEU A 349 4.81 -6.45 41.89
C LEU A 349 3.77 -6.31 40.76
N GLU A 350 2.54 -6.76 40.98
CA GLU A 350 1.43 -6.56 40.05
C GLU A 350 1.05 -5.08 39.91
N ALA A 351 1.03 -4.31 41.02
CA ALA A 351 0.80 -2.88 41.00
C ALA A 351 1.89 -2.12 40.21
N VAL A 352 3.17 -2.44 40.46
CA VAL A 352 4.29 -1.86 39.69
C VAL A 352 4.19 -2.23 38.21
N LYS A 353 3.77 -3.47 37.89
CA LYS A 353 3.56 -3.90 36.50
C LYS A 353 2.43 -3.11 35.82
N ALA A 354 1.33 -2.86 36.54
CA ALA A 354 0.20 -2.07 36.07
C ALA A 354 0.59 -0.61 35.83
N GLU A 355 1.24 0.03 36.80
CA GLU A 355 1.77 1.40 36.69
C GLU A 355 2.68 1.55 35.47
N HIS A 356 3.64 0.63 35.30
CA HIS A 356 4.52 0.65 34.13
C HIS A 356 3.75 0.46 32.82
N ALA A 357 2.66 -0.32 32.81
CA ALA A 357 1.83 -0.52 31.61
C ALA A 357 1.07 0.76 31.24
N GLU A 358 0.50 1.44 32.23
CA GLU A 358 -0.17 2.74 32.04
C GLU A 358 0.80 3.81 31.55
N ALA A 359 1.97 3.93 32.18
CA ALA A 359 3.00 4.89 31.78
C ALA A 359 3.49 4.64 30.34
N ARG A 360 3.66 3.36 29.93
CA ARG A 360 3.99 3.02 28.54
C ARG A 360 2.87 3.39 27.58
N HIS A 361 1.60 3.19 27.96
CA HIS A 361 0.47 3.55 27.11
C HIS A 361 0.36 5.05 26.92
N ALA A 362 0.47 5.84 27.99
CA ALA A 362 0.47 7.29 27.91
C ALA A 362 1.57 7.80 26.97
N MET A 363 2.79 7.27 27.10
CA MET A 363 3.91 7.61 26.23
C MET A 363 3.67 7.23 24.76
N ILE A 364 3.24 5.99 24.47
CA ILE A 364 2.93 5.56 23.09
C ILE A 364 1.85 6.45 22.50
N PHE A 365 0.87 6.83 23.31
CA PHE A 365 -0.24 7.63 22.85
C PHE A 365 0.16 9.06 22.52
N GLN A 366 0.99 9.70 23.35
CA GLN A 366 1.62 10.98 23.04
C GLN A 366 2.42 10.90 21.75
N HIS A 367 3.31 9.89 21.62
CA HIS A 367 4.11 9.69 20.42
C HIS A 367 3.27 9.51 19.14
N LYS A 368 2.12 8.84 19.24
CA LYS A 368 1.17 8.69 18.13
C LYS A 368 0.55 10.02 17.73
N ARG A 369 0.19 10.88 18.69
CA ARG A 369 -0.36 12.21 18.41
C ARG A 369 0.66 13.08 17.66
N ASP A 370 1.88 13.18 18.17
CA ASP A 370 2.96 13.92 17.52
C ASP A 370 3.21 13.41 16.08
N ARG A 371 3.24 12.08 15.92
CA ARG A 371 3.44 11.46 14.62
C ARG A 371 2.26 11.69 13.67
N ALA A 372 1.02 11.73 14.19
CA ALA A 372 -0.18 11.98 13.40
C ALA A 372 -0.26 13.42 12.90
N GLU A 373 0.21 14.39 13.68
CA GLU A 373 0.32 15.79 13.26
C GLU A 373 1.29 15.93 12.08
N LEU A 374 2.51 15.40 12.20
CA LEU A 374 3.47 15.37 11.08
C LEU A 374 2.90 14.61 9.86
N GLN A 375 2.10 13.56 10.10
CA GLN A 375 1.47 12.81 9.01
C GLN A 375 0.43 13.66 8.24
N LYS A 376 -0.25 14.61 8.89
CA LYS A 376 -1.14 15.56 8.21
C LYS A 376 -0.36 16.46 7.25
N GLU A 377 0.77 17.01 7.68
CA GLU A 377 1.64 17.84 6.83
C GLU A 377 2.16 17.07 5.61
N ILE A 378 2.61 15.83 5.82
CA ILE A 378 3.05 14.93 4.75
C ILE A 378 1.92 14.68 3.75
N LYS A 379 0.70 14.44 4.25
CA LYS A 379 -0.47 14.19 3.39
C LYS A 379 -0.83 15.41 2.55
N GLN A 380 -0.88 16.59 3.17
CA GLN A 380 -1.15 17.86 2.48
C GLN A 380 -0.10 18.15 1.40
N THR A 381 1.18 17.92 1.70
CA THR A 381 2.27 18.10 0.73
C THR A 381 2.10 17.15 -0.45
N LYS A 382 1.78 15.88 -0.22
CA LYS A 382 1.52 14.90 -1.29
C LYS A 382 0.29 15.25 -2.13
N GLU A 383 -0.78 15.74 -1.50
CA GLU A 383 -1.99 16.21 -2.20
C GLU A 383 -1.66 17.40 -3.13
N ARG A 384 -0.86 18.37 -2.66
CA ARG A 384 -0.36 19.47 -3.50
C ARG A 384 0.51 18.96 -4.66
N GLN A 385 1.45 18.05 -4.40
CA GLN A 385 2.31 17.44 -5.43
C GLN A 385 1.51 16.65 -6.47
N LEU A 386 0.41 16.02 -6.08
CA LEU A 386 -0.50 15.36 -7.01
C LEU A 386 -1.16 16.38 -7.95
N GLU A 387 -1.60 17.52 -7.43
CA GLU A 387 -2.20 18.58 -8.24
C GLU A 387 -1.20 19.23 -9.19
N GLU A 388 0.04 19.52 -8.73
CA GLU A 388 1.11 20.03 -9.59
C GLU A 388 1.44 19.06 -10.75
N ARG A 389 1.42 17.74 -10.50
CA ARG A 389 1.60 16.72 -11.55
C ARG A 389 0.47 16.74 -12.58
N LYS A 390 -0.79 16.92 -12.15
CA LYS A 390 -1.94 17.07 -13.05
C LYS A 390 -1.84 18.34 -13.87
N GLN A 391 -1.47 19.46 -13.26
CA GLN A 391 -1.27 20.73 -13.94
C GLN A 391 -0.17 20.62 -15.00
N LEU A 392 0.93 19.94 -14.68
CA LEU A 392 1.99 19.67 -15.66
C LEU A 392 1.48 18.80 -16.81
N ALA A 393 0.72 17.72 -16.54
CA ALA A 393 0.14 16.89 -17.58
C ALA A 393 -0.78 17.70 -18.52
N LYS A 394 -1.65 18.56 -17.97
CA LYS A 394 -2.48 19.49 -18.74
C LYS A 394 -1.65 20.47 -19.58
N ARG A 395 -0.57 21.02 -19.00
CA ARG A 395 0.35 21.93 -19.70
C ARG A 395 1.02 21.23 -20.88
N ILE A 396 1.53 20.01 -20.69
CA ILE A 396 2.16 19.20 -21.76
C ILE A 396 1.15 18.96 -22.89
N ARG A 397 -0.09 18.60 -22.54
CA ARG A 397 -1.18 18.42 -23.51
C ARG A 397 -1.46 19.70 -24.31
N ARG A 398 -1.54 20.85 -23.64
CA ARG A 398 -1.77 22.16 -24.27
C ARG A 398 -0.65 22.52 -25.24
N ILE A 399 0.62 22.44 -24.81
CA ILE A 399 1.78 22.71 -25.67
C ILE A 399 1.75 21.82 -26.91
N ARG A 400 1.40 20.53 -26.75
CA ARG A 400 1.33 19.62 -27.90
C ARG A 400 0.15 19.92 -28.83
N ALA A 401 -0.97 20.42 -28.30
CA ALA A 401 -2.09 20.85 -29.12
C ALA A 401 -1.73 22.11 -29.94
N GLU A 402 -1.07 23.08 -29.32
CA GLU A 402 -0.56 24.30 -29.97
C GLU A 402 0.43 23.96 -31.09
N GLN A 403 1.44 23.13 -30.81
CA GLN A 403 2.39 22.65 -31.83
C GLN A 403 1.73 21.92 -33.01
N LYS A 404 0.65 21.16 -32.75
CA LYS A 404 -0.09 20.49 -33.83
C LYS A 404 -0.90 21.47 -34.67
N ALA A 405 -1.50 22.48 -34.04
CA ALA A 405 -2.26 23.51 -34.73
C ALA A 405 -1.33 24.35 -35.64
N GLU A 406 -0.15 24.73 -35.14
CA GLU A 406 0.90 25.41 -35.91
C GLU A 406 1.33 24.56 -37.12
N GLN A 407 1.64 23.27 -36.93
CA GLN A 407 2.00 22.37 -38.03
C GLN A 407 0.89 22.20 -39.07
N GLN A 408 -0.38 22.23 -38.66
CA GLN A 408 -1.51 22.17 -39.58
C GLN A 408 -1.65 23.48 -40.37
N HIS A 409 -1.47 24.62 -39.70
CA HIS A 409 -1.50 25.94 -40.32
C HIS A 409 -0.36 26.11 -41.34
N ASP A 410 0.85 25.67 -41.00
CA ASP A 410 2.02 25.72 -41.91
C ASP A 410 1.82 24.81 -43.13
N LYS A 411 1.24 23.62 -42.96
CA LYS A 411 0.90 22.74 -44.08
C LYS A 411 -0.18 23.33 -44.99
N MET A 412 -1.18 23.99 -44.42
CA MET A 412 -2.19 24.71 -45.21
C MET A 412 -1.56 25.88 -45.98
N ARG A 413 -0.64 26.62 -45.38
CA ARG A 413 0.09 27.70 -46.04
C ARG A 413 0.96 27.21 -47.20
N GLN A 414 1.72 26.12 -47.00
CA GLN A 414 2.52 25.51 -48.07
C GLN A 414 1.66 24.94 -49.20
N GLY A 415 0.51 24.33 -48.88
CA GLY A 415 -0.44 23.87 -49.91
C GLY A 415 -1.04 25.00 -50.74
N PHE A 416 -1.26 26.18 -50.14
CA PHE A 416 -1.68 27.39 -50.86
C PHE A 416 -0.55 27.95 -51.74
N GLU A 417 0.69 28.01 -51.23
CA GLU A 417 1.86 28.47 -52.00
C GLU A 417 2.13 27.55 -53.21
N ASP A 418 2.09 26.21 -53.05
CA ASP A 418 2.25 25.25 -54.15
C ASP A 418 1.11 25.32 -55.18
N SER A 419 -0.14 25.55 -54.74
CA SER A 419 -1.29 25.70 -55.66
C SER A 419 -1.26 26.99 -56.50
N SER A 420 -0.63 28.04 -55.97
CA SER A 420 -0.43 29.32 -56.67
C SER A 420 0.73 29.28 -57.68
N LEU A 421 1.68 28.35 -57.52
CA LEU A 421 2.77 28.11 -58.48
C LEU A 421 2.37 27.17 -59.63
N ASP A 422 1.30 26.36 -59.49
CA ASP A 422 0.83 25.42 -60.53
C ASP A 422 -0.12 26.05 -61.57
N HIS A 423 -0.63 27.27 -61.33
CA HIS A 423 -1.49 27.98 -62.29
C HIS A 423 -0.73 28.60 -63.50
N GLY A 424 0.55 28.26 -63.70
CA GLY A 424 1.38 28.75 -64.81
C GLY A 424 1.61 27.76 -65.96
N ARG A 425 1.07 26.53 -65.91
CA ARG A 425 1.23 25.55 -67.01
C ARG A 425 -0.11 25.11 -67.57
N ASP A 426 -0.59 25.93 -68.50
CA ASP A 426 -1.74 25.66 -69.36
C ASP A 426 -1.52 24.36 -70.16
N ARG A 427 -2.08 23.25 -69.67
CA ARG A 427 -2.15 21.98 -70.40
C ARG A 427 -3.45 21.98 -71.21
N GLN A 428 -3.31 22.22 -72.52
CA GLN A 428 -4.39 22.03 -73.50
C GLN A 428 -4.99 20.62 -73.39
N LYS A 429 -6.32 20.56 -73.20
CA LYS A 429 -7.11 19.32 -73.23
C LYS A 429 -7.25 18.82 -74.68
N PRO A 430 -7.20 17.50 -74.93
CA PRO A 430 -7.53 16.96 -76.24
C PRO A 430 -9.05 16.86 -76.40
N ASP A 431 -9.55 17.33 -77.53
CA ASP A 431 -10.96 17.27 -77.90
C ASP A 431 -11.36 15.85 -78.34
N LYS A 432 -12.59 15.48 -77.95
CA LYS A 432 -13.28 14.29 -78.44
C LYS A 432 -13.86 14.62 -79.81
N ASP A 433 -13.28 14.06 -80.86
CA ASP A 433 -14.04 13.41 -81.94
C ASP A 433 -13.07 12.83 -82.97
N GLY A 434 -13.25 11.54 -83.25
CA GLY A 434 -12.44 10.81 -84.19
C GLY A 434 -12.79 11.18 -85.63
N GLN A 435 -11.79 11.57 -86.41
CA GLN A 435 -11.73 11.23 -87.83
C GLN A 435 -10.28 11.17 -88.29
N ALA A 436 -9.92 10.00 -88.83
CA ALA A 436 -8.62 9.72 -89.41
C ALA A 436 -8.43 10.51 -90.69
N ILE A 437 -7.36 11.31 -90.77
CA ILE A 437 -6.79 11.74 -92.06
C ILE A 437 -5.29 11.46 -92.05
N ASN A 438 -4.95 10.35 -92.69
CA ASN A 438 -3.63 10.04 -93.21
C ASN A 438 -3.23 11.11 -94.24
N ARG A 439 -2.24 11.96 -93.94
CA ARG A 439 -1.39 12.58 -94.98
C ARG A 439 0.05 12.73 -94.49
N ALA A 440 0.87 11.79 -94.94
CA ALA A 440 2.31 11.92 -95.02
C ALA A 440 2.69 13.10 -95.95
N ARG A 441 3.69 13.90 -95.54
CA ARG A 441 4.70 14.45 -96.47
C ARG A 441 5.90 15.06 -95.73
N ASN A 442 6.98 14.27 -95.73
CA ASN A 442 8.37 14.64 -95.96
C ASN A 442 8.91 15.98 -95.45
N ASN A 443 9.71 15.85 -94.39
CA ASN A 443 10.94 16.61 -94.17
C ASN A 443 11.79 16.72 -95.44
N ARG A 444 12.18 17.95 -95.82
CA ARG A 444 13.41 18.22 -96.57
C ARG A 444 13.89 19.65 -96.35
N ARG A 445 15.17 19.73 -95.95
CA ARG A 445 16.12 20.87 -95.99
C ARG A 445 15.93 21.88 -94.85
N ARG A 446 16.97 22.37 -94.18
CA ARG A 446 18.40 22.41 -94.53
C ARG A 446 19.23 22.58 -93.24
N ARG A 447 20.48 22.13 -93.36
CA ARG A 447 21.56 22.16 -92.39
C ARG A 447 22.26 23.52 -92.42
N ASP A 448 22.89 23.82 -91.29
CA ASP A 448 24.07 24.66 -91.07
C ASP A 448 23.89 26.18 -91.13
N LEU A 449 24.22 26.87 -90.03
CA LEU A 449 25.55 27.49 -89.84
C LEU A 449 25.71 28.05 -88.41
N GLU A 450 26.84 27.66 -87.81
CA GLU A 450 27.62 28.25 -86.70
C GLU A 450 27.00 28.47 -85.31
#